data_AF-A0A1G1D542-F1
#
_entry.id   AF-A0A1G1D542-F1
#
_cell.length_a   1.000
_cell.length_b   1.000
_cell.length_c   1.000
_cell.angle_alpha   90.00
_cell.angle_beta   90.00
_cell.angle_gamma   90.00
#
_symmetry.space_group_name_H-M   'P 1'
#
loop_
_entity.id
_entity.type
_entity.pdbx_description
1 polymer ?
#
loop_
_entity_poly.entity_id
_entity_poly.type
_entity_poly.pdbx_seq_one_letter_code
_entity_poly.pdbx_strand_id
1 'polypeptide(L)'
;MPLKWTRPSINDLREAGEFIASDNPQAAERMAERVQEAVEYLLEHPNMGRVGRVSGTRELVVSGTPFIIVYRVIVSTIQILRVLHHSRKWT
;
A
#
# COMPACT_ATOMS: atom_id res chain seq x y z
N MET A 1 0.02 12.38 -12.61
CA MET A 1 1.36 11.84 -12.28
C MET A 1 1.35 10.33 -12.50
N PRO A 2 2.33 9.69 -13.15
CA PRO A 2 2.35 8.23 -13.30
C PRO A 2 2.50 7.51 -11.95
N LEU A 3 1.77 6.39 -11.83
CA LEU A 3 1.82 5.44 -10.73
C LEU A 3 2.46 4.14 -11.22
N LYS A 4 3.40 3.60 -10.45
CA LYS A 4 4.03 2.30 -10.75
C LYS A 4 3.98 1.40 -9.53
N TRP A 5 3.45 0.20 -9.73
CA TRP A 5 3.50 -0.88 -8.75
C TRP A 5 4.74 -1.71 -8.99
N THR A 6 5.51 -1.95 -7.94
CA THR A 6 6.62 -2.91 -8.00
C THR A 6 6.10 -4.34 -7.87
N ARG A 7 6.85 -5.32 -8.38
CA ARG A 7 6.49 -6.74 -8.23
C ARG A 7 6.24 -7.14 -6.76
N PRO A 8 7.05 -6.72 -5.77
CA PRO A 8 6.80 -7.00 -4.36
C PRO A 8 5.46 -6.44 -3.87
N SER A 9 5.11 -5.19 -4.21
CA SER A 9 3.83 -4.61 -3.78
C SER A 9 2.60 -5.36 -4.32
N ILE A 10 2.68 -5.90 -5.53
CA ILE A 10 1.61 -6.72 -6.12
C ILE A 10 1.51 -8.06 -5.39
N ASN A 11 2.65 -8.67 -5.08
CA ASN A 11 2.68 -9.91 -4.31
C ASN A 11 2.13 -9.73 -2.90
N ASP A 12 2.49 -8.65 -2.20
CA ASP A 12 1.98 -8.34 -0.87
C ASP A 12 0.44 -8.26 -0.88
N LEU A 13 -0.14 -7.55 -1.87
CA LEU A 13 -1.58 -7.44 -2.02
C LEU A 13 -2.26 -8.77 -2.32
N ARG A 14 -1.65 -9.58 -3.20
CA ARG A 14 -2.17 -10.89 -3.55
C ARG A 14 -2.17 -11.82 -2.34
N GLU A 15 -1.07 -11.91 -1.61
CA GLU A 15 -0.94 -12.75 -0.41
C GLU A 15 -1.88 -12.29 0.71
N ALA A 16 -2.00 -10.97 0.92
CA ALA A 16 -2.97 -10.42 1.86
C ALA A 16 -4.41 -10.75 1.47
N GLY A 17 -4.75 -10.56 0.19
CA GLY A 17 -6.08 -10.85 -0.35
C GLY A 17 -6.43 -12.33 -0.24
N GLU A 18 -5.54 -13.24 -0.66
CA GLU A 18 -5.70 -14.69 -0.53
C GLU A 18 -5.87 -15.11 0.95
N PHE A 19 -5.06 -14.56 1.85
CA PHE A 19 -5.17 -14.83 3.28
C PHE A 19 -6.52 -14.39 3.86
N ILE A 20 -6.92 -13.14 3.60
CA ILE A 20 -8.18 -12.60 4.12
C ILE A 20 -9.38 -13.32 3.48
N ALA A 21 -9.33 -13.60 2.18
CA ALA A 21 -10.41 -14.25 1.46
C ALA A 21 -10.67 -15.69 1.91
N SER A 22 -9.65 -16.37 2.47
CA SER A 22 -9.82 -17.71 3.03
C SER A 22 -10.79 -17.74 4.22
N ASP A 23 -10.95 -16.62 4.93
CA ASP A 23 -11.89 -16.46 6.05
C ASP A 23 -13.11 -15.63 5.65
N ASN A 24 -12.90 -14.49 4.98
CA ASN A 24 -13.95 -13.56 4.57
C ASN A 24 -13.64 -12.88 3.22
N PRO A 25 -14.17 -13.40 2.10
CA PRO A 25 -13.96 -12.84 0.76
C PRO A 25 -14.37 -11.37 0.63
N GLN A 26 -15.47 -10.97 1.28
CA GLN A 26 -15.94 -9.58 1.24
C GLN A 26 -15.00 -8.64 2.00
N ALA A 27 -14.31 -9.13 3.03
CA ALA A 27 -13.28 -8.34 3.70
C ALA A 27 -12.03 -8.15 2.82
N ALA A 28 -11.69 -9.12 1.97
CA ALA A 28 -10.60 -9.00 1.02
C ALA A 28 -10.90 -7.95 -0.06
N GLU A 29 -12.13 -7.95 -0.58
CA GLU A 29 -12.61 -6.94 -1.53
C GLU A 29 -12.54 -5.54 -0.93
N ARG A 30 -13.13 -5.33 0.26
CA ARG A 30 -13.04 -4.04 0.97
C ARG A 30 -11.61 -3.60 1.24
N MET A 31 -10.71 -4.52 1.55
CA MET A 31 -9.29 -4.21 1.75
C MET A 31 -8.66 -3.68 0.44
N ALA A 32 -8.92 -4.35 -0.68
CA ALA A 32 -8.42 -3.93 -1.99
C ALA A 32 -8.96 -2.54 -2.41
N GLU A 33 -10.27 -2.29 -2.21
CA GLU A 33 -10.89 -0.99 -2.45
C GLU A 33 -10.21 0.12 -1.64
N ARG A 34 -9.98 -0.10 -0.34
CA ARG A 34 -9.32 0.90 0.52
C ARG A 34 -7.87 1.16 0.13
N VAL A 35 -7.14 0.14 -0.30
CA VAL A 35 -5.79 0.34 -0.83
C VAL A 35 -5.85 1.17 -2.12
N GLN A 36 -6.78 0.87 -3.02
CA GLN A 36 -6.94 1.60 -4.27
C GLN A 36 -7.26 3.07 -4.01
N GLU A 37 -8.26 3.37 -3.18
CA GLU A 37 -8.62 4.74 -2.79
C GLU A 37 -7.42 5.48 -2.20
N ALA A 38 -6.66 4.85 -1.29
CA ALA A 38 -5.46 5.45 -0.70
C ALA A 38 -4.39 5.78 -1.76
N VAL A 39 -4.24 4.95 -2.78
CA VAL A 39 -3.29 5.17 -3.87
C VAL A 39 -3.78 6.26 -4.83
N GLU A 40 -5.08 6.38 -5.06
CA GLU A 40 -5.68 7.50 -5.82
C GLU A 40 -5.42 8.83 -5.11
N TYR A 41 -5.61 8.91 -3.79
CA TYR A 41 -5.25 10.11 -3.01
C TYR A 41 -3.77 10.47 -3.09
N LEU A 42 -2.86 9.48 -3.22
CA LEU A 42 -1.44 9.77 -3.40
C LEU A 42 -1.18 10.53 -4.70
N LEU A 43 -1.95 10.30 -5.77
CA LEU A 43 -1.79 11.01 -7.04
C LEU A 43 -2.02 12.52 -6.89
N GLU A 44 -2.93 12.92 -6.00
CA GLU A 44 -3.28 14.31 -5.69
C GLU A 44 -2.40 14.89 -4.57
N HIS A 45 -2.03 14.06 -3.60
CA HIS A 45 -1.28 14.46 -2.40
C HIS A 45 -0.05 13.58 -2.14
N PRO A 46 1.00 13.67 -2.98
CA PRO A 46 2.12 12.72 -2.93
C PRO A 46 2.95 12.78 -1.63
N ASN A 47 2.81 13.86 -0.86
CA ASN A 47 3.53 14.09 0.39
C ASN A 47 2.72 13.75 1.65
N MET A 48 1.50 13.20 1.52
CA MET A 48 0.63 12.90 2.67
C MET A 48 1.15 11.78 3.57
N GLY A 49 1.95 10.84 3.01
CA GLY A 49 2.62 9.82 3.80
C GLY A 49 3.74 10.41 4.64
N ARG A 50 3.86 9.96 5.89
CA ARG A 50 4.97 10.34 6.77
C ARG A 50 6.29 9.81 6.23
N VAL A 51 7.41 10.39 6.68
CA VAL A 51 8.74 9.87 6.36
C VAL A 51 8.82 8.40 6.81
N GLY A 52 9.23 7.54 5.88
CA GLY A 52 9.32 6.10 6.12
C GLY A 52 10.57 5.71 6.89
N ARG A 53 10.58 4.46 7.39
CA ARG A 53 11.74 3.89 8.10
C ARG A 53 12.98 3.73 7.22
N VAL A 54 12.79 3.58 5.91
CA VAL A 54 13.86 3.49 4.92
C VAL A 54 14.06 4.87 4.30
N SER A 55 15.31 5.34 4.22
CA SER A 55 15.61 6.64 3.63
C SER A 55 15.04 6.76 2.21
N GLY A 56 14.41 7.90 1.92
CA GLY A 56 13.78 8.16 0.62
C GLY A 56 12.43 7.49 0.41
N THR A 57 11.86 6.83 1.41
CA THR A 57 10.49 6.31 1.36
C THR A 57 9.53 7.11 2.23
N ARG A 58 8.24 6.91 1.96
CA ARG A 58 7.11 7.41 2.73
C ARG A 58 6.20 6.25 3.09
N GLU A 59 5.52 6.38 4.22
CA GLU A 59 4.55 5.42 4.72
C GLU A 59 3.18 6.08 4.81
N LEU A 60 2.20 5.50 4.13
CA LEU A 60 0.80 5.89 4.23
C LEU A 60 0.00 4.78 4.91
N VAL A 61 -0.63 5.08 6.04
CA VAL A 61 -1.57 4.17 6.69
C VAL A 61 -2.87 4.16 5.88
N VAL A 62 -3.38 2.98 5.54
CA VAL A 62 -4.64 2.81 4.81
C VAL A 62 -5.78 2.77 5.80
N SER A 63 -6.49 3.89 5.94
CA SER A 63 -7.57 4.09 6.92
C SER A 63 -8.65 2.99 6.87
N GLY A 64 -8.98 2.45 8.05
CA GLY A 64 -9.95 1.36 8.19
C GLY A 64 -9.40 -0.03 7.86
N THR A 65 -8.09 -0.14 7.62
CA THR A 65 -7.41 -1.42 7.40
C THR A 65 -6.14 -1.50 8.24
N PRO A 66 -5.61 -2.70 8.47
CA PRO A 66 -4.33 -2.86 9.13
C PRO A 66 -3.12 -2.69 8.18
N PHE A 67 -3.28 -2.06 7.00
CA PHE A 67 -2.23 -1.98 5.99
C PHE A 67 -1.53 -0.62 5.93
N ILE A 68 -0.25 -0.65 5.54
CA ILE A 68 0.61 0.50 5.29
C ILE A 68 1.16 0.37 3.86
N ILE A 69 0.95 1.40 3.06
CA ILE A 69 1.57 1.55 1.75
C ILE A 69 2.94 2.20 1.94
N VAL A 70 4.00 1.49 1.55
CA VAL A 70 5.35 2.05 1.47
C VAL A 70 5.59 2.50 0.04
N TYR A 71 5.86 3.78 -0.16
CA TYR A 71 6.05 4.35 -1.48
C TYR A 71 7.20 5.37 -1.52
N ARG A 72 7.56 5.81 -2.71
CA ARG A 72 8.46 6.95 -2.91
C ARG A 72 8.01 7.78 -4.10
N VAL A 73 8.41 9.05 -4.09
CA VAL A 73 8.19 9.99 -5.20
C VAL A 73 9.55 10.23 -5.84
N ILE A 74 9.73 9.78 -7.08
CA ILE A 74 10.96 10.02 -7.86
C ILE A 74 10.62 10.89 -9.06
N VAL A 75 11.25 12.07 -9.13
CA VAL A 75 10.98 13.12 -10.12
C VAL A 75 9.50 13.51 -10.10
N SER A 76 8.67 12.76 -10.81
CA SER A 76 7.22 12.93 -10.95
C SER A 76 6.54 11.57 -11.14
N THR A 77 7.00 10.53 -10.43
CA THR A 77 6.38 9.20 -10.45
C THR A 77 6.23 8.71 -9.01
N ILE A 78 5.04 8.25 -8.66
CA ILE A 78 4.84 7.47 -7.43
C ILE A 78 5.19 6.02 -7.72
N GLN A 79 6.07 5.45 -6.91
CA GLN A 79 6.35 4.02 -6.93
C GLN A 79 5.85 3.39 -5.64
N ILE A 80 4.89 2.48 -5.75
CA ILE A 80 4.44 1.64 -4.64
C ILE A 80 5.43 0.50 -4.48
N LEU A 81 6.13 0.51 -3.35
CA LEU A 81 7.23 -0.42 -3.07
C LEU A 81 6.72 -1.66 -2.35
N ARG A 82 5.85 -1.48 -1.34
CA ARG A 82 5.28 -2.56 -0.52
C ARG A 82 3.89 -2.19 -0.01
N VAL A 83 3.06 -3.19 0.28
CA VAL A 83 1.78 -3.03 1.01
C VAL A 83 1.79 -3.96 2.22
N LEU A 84 2.11 -3.41 3.39
CA LEU A 84 2.46 -4.21 4.56
C LEU A 84 1.37 -4.17 5.62
N HIS A 85 1.01 -5.33 6.16
CA HIS A 85 0.19 -5.39 7.38
C HIS A 85 1.01 -4.88 8.58
N HIS A 86 0.49 -3.94 9.36
CA HIS A 86 1.24 -3.19 10.38
C HIS A 86 1.80 -4.06 11.51
N SER A 87 1.14 -5.18 11.83
CA SER A 87 1.54 -6.09 12.91
C SER A 87 2.33 -7.31 12.44
N ARG A 88 2.45 -7.54 11.12
CA ARG A 88 3.24 -8.67 10.61
C ARG A 88 4.68 -8.22 10.43
N LYS A 89 5.61 -9.06 10.89
CA LYS A 89 7.00 -8.98 10.46
C LYS A 89 7.08 -9.57 9.07
N TRP A 90 7.29 -8.72 8.08
CA TRP A 90 7.55 -9.14 6.70
C TRP A 90 9.06 -9.36 6.57
N THR A 91 9.48 -10.63 6.53
CA THR A 91 10.86 -11.05 6.23
C THR A 91 11.16 -10.95 4.75
#